data_AF-A0A8S3FR73-F1
#
_entry.id   AF-A0A8S3FR73-F1
#
_cell.length_a   1.000
_cell.length_b   1.000
_cell.length_c   1.000
_cell.angle_alpha   90.00
_cell.angle_beta   90.00
_cell.angle_gamma   90.00
#
_symmetry.space_group_name_H-M   'P 1'
#
loop_
_entity.id
_entity.type
_entity.pdbx_description
1 polymer ?
#
loop_
_entity_poly.entity_id
_entity_poly.type
_entity_poly.pdbx_seq_one_letter_code
_entity_poly.pdbx_strand_id
1 'polypeptide(L)'
;YLFQTLARENALQSLRKATTGSEVNTLANVAGTTSIRNYREDSRNISHEQSRNESDAQLSNTSSSVRVDKTYNHSTTIINQDLSNTTFDEEKTIARVHALIEKYTENYSNLTDRPVKEALEDLVAFSTRSFDQQAIIVREVFTNVLDAKPRARRVVGDLLDAAHNENIISEKAFLAGVKMIIEAAPDYTVDIPLIWQYIGEIIGAFIGARASNMTLLKPIFECVPDDNAKLFFQVIIRYATKFSSQSCIQSFWQSSDFSLNDLIKANLIDSTFSNEFDWLFDTPEIEQSTSQTKESHSPHPDMQLVKLFKSVNDQGTIVTDSEIITYIRE
;
A
#
# COMPACT_ATOMS: atom_id res chain seq x y z
N TYR A 1 3.90 3.93 -25.50
CA TYR A 1 4.89 3.17 -24.73
C TYR A 1 6.30 3.78 -24.76
N LEU A 2 6.97 3.91 -25.92
CA LEU A 2 8.34 4.47 -26.02
C LEU A 2 8.54 5.87 -25.38
N PHE A 3 7.54 6.75 -25.48
CA PHE A 3 7.60 8.08 -24.85
C PHE A 3 7.39 8.05 -23.32
N GLN A 4 6.60 7.09 -22.82
CA GLN A 4 6.34 6.92 -21.38
C GLN A 4 7.53 6.25 -20.68
N THR A 5 8.18 5.29 -21.34
CA THR A 5 9.43 4.69 -20.87
C THR A 5 10.59 5.69 -20.88
N LEU A 6 10.64 6.59 -21.88
CA LEU A 6 11.66 7.64 -21.93
C LEU A 6 11.44 8.73 -20.87
N ALA A 7 10.18 9.11 -20.63
CA ALA A 7 9.83 10.01 -19.53
C ALA A 7 10.18 9.38 -18.16
N ARG A 8 9.88 8.09 -17.98
CA ARG A 8 10.25 7.28 -16.81
C ARG A 8 11.76 7.25 -16.58
N GLU A 9 12.56 7.07 -17.62
CA GLU A 9 14.02 7.03 -17.51
C GLU A 9 14.63 8.42 -17.23
N ASN A 10 14.06 9.47 -17.84
CA ASN A 10 14.48 10.85 -17.58
C ASN A 10 14.16 11.34 -16.16
N ALA A 11 13.02 10.92 -15.60
CA ALA A 11 12.65 11.22 -14.21
C ALA A 11 13.61 10.52 -13.22
N LEU A 12 13.93 9.25 -13.46
CA LEU A 12 14.90 8.49 -12.65
C LEU A 12 16.32 9.07 -12.74
N GLN A 13 16.75 9.56 -13.91
CA GLN A 13 18.04 10.22 -14.07
C GLN A 13 18.10 11.57 -13.33
N SER A 14 16.98 12.30 -13.27
CA SER A 14 16.89 13.58 -12.55
C SER A 14 16.99 13.39 -11.02
N LEU A 15 16.39 12.30 -10.50
CA LEU A 15 16.57 11.91 -9.09
C LEU A 15 18.00 11.46 -8.77
N ARG A 16 18.65 10.68 -9.65
CA ARG A 16 20.04 10.24 -9.43
C ARG A 16 21.04 11.39 -9.43
N LYS A 17 20.80 12.45 -10.22
CA LYS A 17 21.62 13.66 -10.24
C LYS A 17 21.45 14.52 -8.98
N ALA A 18 20.29 14.46 -8.32
CA ALA A 18 20.08 15.15 -7.05
C ALA A 18 20.80 14.46 -5.87
N THR A 19 21.00 13.13 -5.94
CA THR A 19 21.61 12.33 -4.86
C THR A 19 23.13 12.19 -4.96
N THR A 20 23.75 12.50 -6.10
CA THR A 20 25.20 12.32 -6.34
C THR A 20 26.02 13.61 -6.28
N GLY A 21 25.45 14.69 -5.77
CA GLY A 21 26.14 15.95 -5.48
C GLY A 21 26.85 15.98 -4.12
N SER A 22 27.54 14.90 -3.72
CA SER A 22 28.51 14.95 -2.63
C SER A 22 29.56 13.86 -2.82
N GLU A 23 30.80 14.33 -2.84
CA GLU A 23 32.07 13.61 -2.76
C GLU A 23 32.72 13.07 -4.05
N VAL A 24 34.02 13.39 -4.11
CA VAL A 24 34.95 13.43 -5.23
C VAL A 24 36.14 12.52 -4.87
N ASN A 25 36.60 11.69 -5.82
CA ASN A 25 37.95 11.09 -5.99
C ASN A 25 38.56 10.29 -4.79
N THR A 26 39.23 9.14 -4.89
CA THR A 26 40.03 8.52 -5.96
C THR A 26 40.42 7.08 -5.55
N LEU A 27 40.36 6.15 -6.51
CA LEU A 27 41.21 4.98 -6.80
C LEU A 27 41.97 4.17 -5.70
N ALA A 28 41.59 2.88 -5.66
CA ALA A 28 42.40 1.67 -5.93
C ALA A 28 43.33 1.01 -4.86
N ASN A 29 43.09 -0.31 -4.74
CA ASN A 29 44.01 -1.46 -4.57
C ASN A 29 44.23 -2.15 -3.20
N VAL A 30 43.69 -3.38 -3.14
CA VAL A 30 44.33 -4.69 -2.88
C VAL A 30 45.01 -4.97 -1.53
N ALA A 31 44.38 -5.92 -0.81
CA ALA A 31 44.88 -7.06 -0.03
C ALA A 31 46.16 -6.95 0.84
N GLY A 32 46.07 -7.50 2.06
CA GLY A 32 47.24 -8.07 2.74
C GLY A 32 47.26 -7.90 4.26
N THR A 33 47.48 -9.01 4.94
CA THR A 33 47.48 -9.24 6.39
C THR A 33 48.68 -8.68 7.18
N THR A 34 48.51 -8.72 8.51
CA THR A 34 49.51 -8.93 9.61
C THR A 34 50.23 -7.75 10.28
N SER A 35 49.94 -7.62 11.59
CA SER A 35 50.85 -7.53 12.76
C SER A 35 51.93 -6.44 12.94
N ILE A 36 51.83 -5.81 14.13
CA ILE A 36 52.89 -5.53 15.13
C ILE A 36 53.67 -4.18 15.07
N ARG A 37 53.65 -3.54 16.26
CA ARG A 37 54.60 -2.62 16.94
C ARG A 37 54.62 -1.11 16.65
N ASN A 38 54.22 -0.38 17.70
CA ASN A 38 54.88 0.73 18.39
C ASN A 38 56.12 1.34 17.73
N TYR A 39 56.10 2.66 17.52
CA TYR A 39 57.15 3.56 18.00
C TYR A 39 56.54 4.91 18.41
N ARG A 40 57.23 5.53 19.35
CA ARG A 40 56.92 6.68 20.19
C ARG A 40 57.96 7.75 19.85
N GLU A 41 57.56 9.01 19.69
CA GLU A 41 58.34 10.26 19.92
C GLU A 41 57.49 11.43 19.40
N ASP A 42 56.94 12.30 20.24
CA ASP A 42 57.54 13.43 20.97
C ASP A 42 58.13 14.55 20.09
N SER A 43 57.41 15.69 20.04
CA SER A 43 57.90 17.07 20.22
C SER A 43 56.79 18.07 19.82
N ARG A 44 56.23 18.86 20.75
CA ARG A 44 56.63 20.24 21.11
C ARG A 44 56.54 21.22 19.92
N ASN A 45 56.04 22.45 20.00
CA ASN A 45 55.31 23.28 20.97
C ASN A 45 55.12 24.65 20.25
N ILE A 46 54.08 25.44 20.60
CA ILE A 46 54.13 26.93 20.75
C ILE A 46 54.36 27.77 19.45
N SER A 47 53.69 28.88 19.12
CA SER A 47 52.59 29.71 19.66
C SER A 47 52.45 31.00 18.80
N HIS A 48 51.36 31.76 19.00
CA HIS A 48 51.21 33.22 18.78
C HIS A 48 51.13 33.71 17.29
N GLU A 49 50.33 34.69 16.86
CA GLU A 49 49.64 35.79 17.58
C GLU A 49 48.60 36.54 16.70
N GLN A 50 47.54 37.05 17.35
CA GLN A 50 46.79 38.34 17.17
C GLN A 50 46.36 38.81 15.75
N SER A 51 45.09 39.05 15.41
CA SER A 51 44.03 39.93 15.98
C SER A 51 44.39 41.41 16.11
N ARG A 52 43.81 42.26 15.25
CA ARG A 52 43.45 43.66 15.53
C ARG A 52 42.46 44.22 14.50
N ASN A 53 41.34 44.74 15.01
CA ASN A 53 40.44 45.68 14.35
C ASN A 53 41.00 47.11 14.49
N GLU A 54 40.73 47.98 13.53
CA GLU A 54 40.35 49.39 13.78
C GLU A 54 39.82 50.07 12.51
N SER A 55 38.88 50.98 12.73
CA SER A 55 38.11 51.78 11.79
C SER A 55 38.73 53.18 11.66
N ASP A 56 38.63 53.85 10.50
CA ASP A 56 38.03 55.20 10.35
C ASP A 56 38.27 55.90 8.99
N ALA A 57 37.37 56.85 8.71
CA ALA A 57 37.52 58.09 7.93
C ALA A 57 37.04 58.19 6.46
N GLN A 58 36.30 59.28 6.24
CA GLN A 58 35.58 59.78 5.06
C GLN A 58 36.45 60.64 4.11
N LEU A 59 36.04 60.77 2.82
CA LEU A 59 35.67 62.01 2.09
C LEU A 59 35.92 61.97 0.56
N SER A 60 34.82 62.17 -0.19
CA SER A 60 34.60 62.88 -1.48
C SER A 60 35.73 63.15 -2.52
N ASN A 61 35.52 62.79 -3.81
CA ASN A 61 34.97 63.68 -4.87
C ASN A 61 35.01 63.10 -6.31
N THR A 62 33.92 63.38 -7.04
CA THR A 62 33.64 63.44 -8.50
C THR A 62 34.71 63.12 -9.56
N SER A 63 34.40 62.18 -10.49
CA SER A 63 34.16 62.47 -11.93
C SER A 63 33.79 61.24 -12.76
N SER A 64 32.95 61.49 -13.76
CA SER A 64 32.25 60.62 -14.68
C SER A 64 33.16 59.74 -15.56
N SER A 65 32.84 58.46 -15.70
CA SER A 65 33.15 57.70 -16.91
C SER A 65 32.20 56.51 -17.05
N VAL A 66 31.45 56.51 -18.15
CA VAL A 66 30.52 55.46 -18.56
C VAL A 66 31.33 54.21 -18.89
N ARG A 67 31.13 53.14 -18.11
CA ARG A 67 31.50 51.78 -18.49
C ARG A 67 30.38 50.81 -18.09
N VAL A 68 29.87 50.15 -19.12
CA VAL A 68 28.97 49.02 -19.07
C VAL A 68 29.73 47.85 -18.45
N ASP A 69 29.28 47.34 -17.30
CA ASP A 69 29.54 45.96 -16.92
C ASP A 69 28.56 45.44 -15.86
N LYS A 70 28.24 44.15 -16.06
CA LYS A 70 27.28 43.33 -15.32
C LYS A 70 27.54 43.35 -13.82
N THR A 71 26.53 43.74 -13.04
CA THR A 71 26.51 43.51 -11.58
C THR A 71 25.40 42.53 -11.22
N TYR A 72 25.84 41.46 -10.55
CA TYR A 72 25.06 40.65 -9.64
C TYR A 72 24.36 41.55 -8.61
N ASN A 73 23.02 41.46 -8.53
CA ASN A 73 22.26 41.96 -7.40
C ASN A 73 21.91 40.79 -6.48
N HIS A 74 22.52 40.78 -5.31
CA HIS A 74 22.05 40.01 -4.16
C HIS A 74 20.84 40.74 -3.58
N SER A 75 19.63 40.39 -4.03
CA SER A 75 18.40 40.72 -3.33
C SER A 75 18.07 39.57 -2.39
N THR A 76 18.35 39.78 -1.10
CA THR A 76 17.82 38.97 0.00
C THR A 76 16.32 39.23 0.07
N THR A 77 15.54 38.53 -0.76
CA THR A 77 14.10 38.43 -0.58
C THR A 77 13.88 37.39 0.51
N ILE A 78 13.47 37.86 1.69
CA ILE A 78 12.80 37.03 2.69
C ILE A 78 11.59 36.42 2.00
N ILE A 79 11.70 35.16 1.60
CA ILE A 79 10.57 34.37 1.13
C ILE A 79 9.75 34.06 2.37
N ASN A 80 8.75 34.92 2.63
CA ASN A 80 7.58 34.49 3.35
C ASN A 80 6.99 33.33 2.56
N GLN A 81 7.16 32.11 3.07
CA GLN A 81 6.46 30.94 2.58
C GLN A 81 4.98 31.16 2.83
N ASP A 82 4.32 31.69 1.81
CA ASP A 82 2.88 31.68 1.71
C ASP A 82 2.46 30.23 1.45
N LEU A 83 1.88 29.60 2.47
CA LEU A 83 1.54 28.19 2.55
C LEU A 83 0.27 27.85 1.74
N SER A 84 -0.01 28.55 0.63
CA SER A 84 -1.35 28.61 0.06
C SER A 84 -1.44 28.46 -1.47
N ASN A 85 -0.40 27.96 -2.15
CA ASN A 85 -0.50 27.58 -3.57
C ASN A 85 0.31 26.32 -3.90
N THR A 86 -0.18 25.15 -3.49
CA THR A 86 0.29 23.86 -4.02
C THR A 86 -0.47 23.56 -5.30
N THR A 87 0.02 24.09 -6.43
CA THR A 87 -0.43 23.62 -7.75
C THR A 87 -0.21 22.12 -7.81
N PHE A 88 -1.24 21.38 -8.21
CA PHE A 88 -1.17 19.93 -8.36
C PHE A 88 -0.04 19.55 -9.34
N ASP A 89 0.93 18.77 -8.86
CA ASP A 89 2.06 18.26 -9.64
C ASP A 89 1.87 16.75 -9.83
N GLU A 90 1.34 16.39 -10.99
CA GLU A 90 1.06 15.01 -11.37
C GLU A 90 2.33 14.17 -11.42
N GLU A 91 3.39 14.67 -12.06
CA GLU A 91 4.65 13.94 -12.24
C GLU A 91 5.30 13.60 -10.90
N LYS A 92 5.33 14.57 -9.98
CA LYS A 92 5.82 14.34 -8.62
C LYS A 92 4.95 13.37 -7.84
N THR A 93 3.63 13.37 -8.06
CA THR A 93 2.71 12.41 -7.45
C THR A 93 3.00 11.00 -7.95
N ILE A 94 3.13 10.82 -9.27
CA ILE A 94 3.46 9.54 -9.90
C ILE A 94 4.79 9.00 -9.35
N ALA A 95 5.83 9.82 -9.29
CA ALA A 95 7.14 9.41 -8.78
C ALA A 95 7.10 8.95 -7.31
N ARG A 96 6.30 9.63 -6.48
CA ARG A 96 6.12 9.25 -5.06
C ARG A 96 5.34 7.95 -4.90
N VAL A 97 4.30 7.74 -5.70
CA VAL A 97 3.54 6.47 -5.71
C VAL A 97 4.45 5.32 -6.13
N HIS A 98 5.24 5.48 -7.19
CA HIS A 98 6.18 4.43 -7.62
C HIS A 98 7.16 4.05 -6.51
N ALA A 99 7.79 5.04 -5.86
CA ALA A 99 8.72 4.79 -4.76
C ALA A 99 8.06 4.09 -3.56
N LEU A 100 6.82 4.49 -3.23
CA LEU A 100 6.02 3.86 -2.18
C LEU A 100 5.75 2.39 -2.52
N ILE A 101 5.28 2.10 -3.74
CA ILE A 101 4.89 0.75 -4.16
C ILE A 101 6.11 -0.17 -4.26
N GLU A 102 7.24 0.31 -4.77
CA GLU A 102 8.51 -0.42 -4.80
C GLU A 102 8.92 -0.83 -3.37
N LYS A 103 9.03 0.13 -2.45
CA LYS A 103 9.36 -0.13 -1.04
C LYS A 103 8.37 -1.08 -0.38
N TYR A 104 7.07 -0.90 -0.62
CA TYR A 104 6.00 -1.65 0.04
C TYR A 104 5.93 -3.10 -0.45
N THR A 105 6.12 -3.32 -1.75
CA THR A 105 6.04 -4.67 -2.34
C THR A 105 7.33 -5.48 -2.19
N GLU A 106 8.49 -4.84 -2.09
CA GLU A 106 9.78 -5.49 -1.83
C GLU A 106 9.97 -5.88 -0.37
N ASN A 107 9.58 -5.02 0.58
CA ASN A 107 9.75 -5.26 2.02
C ASN A 107 8.63 -6.10 2.65
N TYR A 108 7.61 -6.48 1.88
CA TYR A 108 6.60 -7.39 2.39
C TYR A 108 7.27 -8.76 2.60
N SER A 109 7.58 -9.11 3.84
CA SER A 109 7.81 -10.49 4.29
C SER A 109 6.50 -10.96 4.92
N ASN A 110 6.11 -12.22 4.71
CA ASN A 110 4.82 -12.79 5.18
C ASN A 110 4.68 -12.86 6.74
N LEU A 111 5.58 -12.21 7.49
CA LEU A 111 5.80 -12.41 8.92
C LEU A 111 5.61 -11.14 9.77
N THR A 112 5.21 -10.01 9.19
CA THR A 112 5.06 -8.76 9.94
C THR A 112 3.80 -8.02 9.53
N ASP A 113 2.96 -7.66 10.51
CA ASP A 113 1.77 -6.80 10.36
C ASP A 113 2.10 -5.30 10.23
N ARG A 114 3.39 -4.96 10.33
CA ARG A 114 3.92 -3.58 10.25
C ARG A 114 3.95 -2.92 8.84
N PRO A 115 3.93 -3.62 7.69
CA PRO A 115 4.21 -2.98 6.40
C PRO A 115 3.05 -2.13 5.86
N VAL A 116 1.79 -2.50 6.11
CA VAL A 116 0.62 -1.70 5.64
C VAL A 116 0.63 -0.34 6.32
N LYS A 117 0.84 -0.31 7.65
CA LYS A 117 0.85 0.92 8.43
C LYS A 117 1.95 1.89 7.97
N GLU A 118 3.16 1.38 7.74
CA GLU A 118 4.26 2.20 7.23
C GLU A 118 3.95 2.76 5.83
N ALA A 119 3.36 1.96 4.94
CA ALA A 119 2.94 2.43 3.62
C ALA A 119 1.82 3.49 3.71
N LEU A 120 0.91 3.39 4.68
CA LEU A 120 -0.08 4.44 4.94
C LEU A 120 0.56 5.73 5.43
N GLU A 121 1.53 5.66 6.35
CA GLU A 121 2.27 6.83 6.81
C GLU A 121 3.01 7.52 5.66
N ASP A 122 3.66 6.74 4.78
CA ASP A 122 4.30 7.25 3.57
C ASP A 122 3.26 7.88 2.61
N LEU A 123 2.10 7.25 2.43
CA LEU A 123 1.01 7.76 1.60
C LEU A 123 0.47 9.09 2.13
N VAL A 124 0.23 9.20 3.44
CA VAL A 124 -0.22 10.42 4.11
C VAL A 124 0.78 11.56 3.94
N ALA A 125 2.09 11.27 3.97
CA ALA A 125 3.13 12.28 3.89
C ALA A 125 3.12 13.10 2.57
N PHE A 126 2.53 12.55 1.50
CA PHE A 126 2.42 13.27 0.22
C PHE A 126 1.01 13.39 -0.36
N SER A 127 0.04 12.69 0.22
CA SER A 127 -1.37 12.86 -0.15
C SER A 127 -1.86 14.23 0.31
N THR A 128 -2.52 14.96 -0.59
CA THR A 128 -3.28 16.17 -0.24
C THR A 128 -4.77 15.86 -0.20
N ARG A 129 -5.56 16.85 0.22
CA ARG A 129 -7.03 16.78 0.09
C ARG A 129 -7.53 17.05 -1.35
N SER A 130 -6.62 17.19 -2.31
CA SER A 130 -6.99 17.34 -3.72
C SER A 130 -7.60 16.05 -4.25
N PHE A 131 -8.83 16.15 -4.76
CA PHE A 131 -9.54 15.06 -5.40
C PHE A 131 -8.75 14.47 -6.57
N ASP A 132 -8.23 15.33 -7.47
CA ASP A 132 -7.51 14.88 -8.66
C ASP A 132 -6.23 14.12 -8.29
N GLN A 133 -5.51 14.60 -7.27
CA GLN A 133 -4.32 13.91 -6.79
C GLN A 133 -4.66 12.53 -6.21
N GLN A 134 -5.71 12.43 -5.41
CA GLN A 134 -6.14 11.14 -4.83
C GLN A 134 -6.55 10.15 -5.93
N ALA A 135 -7.28 10.61 -6.96
CA ALA A 135 -7.64 9.76 -8.09
C ALA A 135 -6.40 9.26 -8.86
N ILE A 136 -5.42 10.15 -9.05
CA ILE A 136 -4.14 9.81 -9.69
C ILE A 136 -3.33 8.83 -8.85
N ILE A 137 -3.30 9.01 -7.52
CA ILE A 137 -2.69 8.04 -6.61
C ILE A 137 -3.28 6.66 -6.84
N VAL A 138 -4.61 6.53 -6.84
CA VAL A 138 -5.29 5.24 -7.04
C VAL A 138 -4.92 4.65 -8.40
N ARG A 139 -5.02 5.42 -9.48
CA ARG A 139 -4.62 4.98 -10.83
C ARG A 139 -3.19 4.45 -10.86
N GLU A 140 -2.24 5.20 -10.30
CA GLU A 140 -0.84 4.82 -10.31
C GLU A 140 -0.56 3.60 -9.44
N VAL A 141 -1.21 3.49 -8.28
CA VAL A 141 -1.11 2.33 -7.40
C VAL A 141 -1.50 1.05 -8.15
N PHE A 142 -2.58 1.07 -8.93
CA PHE A 142 -2.94 -0.05 -9.82
C PHE A 142 -1.86 -0.28 -10.88
N THR A 143 -1.53 0.75 -11.64
CA THR A 143 -0.61 0.68 -12.81
C THR A 143 0.73 0.07 -12.44
N ASN A 144 1.27 0.38 -11.26
CA ASN A 144 2.56 -0.11 -10.79
C ASN A 144 2.57 -1.62 -10.49
N VAL A 145 1.42 -2.26 -10.29
CA VAL A 145 1.33 -3.69 -9.92
C VAL A 145 0.56 -4.57 -10.92
N LEU A 146 0.04 -4.00 -12.02
CA LEU A 146 -0.69 -4.78 -13.02
C LEU A 146 0.15 -5.95 -13.54
N ASP A 147 1.39 -5.70 -13.97
CA ASP A 147 2.31 -6.74 -14.47
C ASP A 147 3.24 -7.33 -13.39
N ALA A 148 2.94 -7.07 -12.11
CA ALA A 148 3.72 -7.60 -11.00
C ALA A 148 3.26 -9.01 -10.60
N LYS A 149 3.89 -9.57 -9.56
CA LYS A 149 3.47 -10.88 -9.01
C LYS A 149 2.10 -10.75 -8.31
N PRO A 150 1.28 -11.83 -8.24
CA PRO A 150 -0.02 -11.81 -7.55
C PRO A 150 0.04 -11.28 -6.12
N ARG A 151 1.15 -11.53 -5.43
CA ARG A 151 1.40 -11.00 -4.08
C ARG A 151 1.40 -9.47 -4.02
N ALA A 152 2.02 -8.80 -5.00
CA ALA A 152 2.06 -7.34 -5.05
C ALA A 152 0.66 -6.75 -5.25
N ARG A 153 -0.14 -7.36 -6.12
CA ARG A 153 -1.55 -6.98 -6.33
C ARG A 153 -2.39 -7.13 -5.07
N ARG A 154 -2.20 -8.22 -4.32
CA ARG A 154 -2.87 -8.42 -3.03
C ARG A 154 -2.57 -7.30 -2.06
N VAL A 155 -1.30 -7.07 -1.74
CA VAL A 155 -0.92 -6.13 -0.69
C VAL A 155 -1.34 -4.71 -1.04
N VAL A 156 -1.33 -4.36 -2.32
CA VAL A 156 -1.85 -3.07 -2.79
C VAL A 156 -3.37 -2.95 -2.59
N GLY A 157 -4.14 -4.03 -2.79
CA GLY A 157 -5.56 -4.04 -2.44
C GLY A 157 -5.79 -3.79 -0.94
N ASP A 158 -4.98 -4.42 -0.08
CA ASP A 158 -5.02 -4.21 1.38
C ASP A 158 -4.67 -2.74 1.75
N LEU A 159 -3.67 -2.15 1.09
CA LEU A 159 -3.32 -0.74 1.26
C LEU A 159 -4.46 0.21 0.86
N LEU A 160 -5.13 -0.07 -0.27
CA LEU A 160 -6.25 0.73 -0.74
C LEU A 160 -7.44 0.68 0.22
N ASP A 161 -7.74 -0.50 0.79
CA ASP A 161 -8.79 -0.63 1.81
C ASP A 161 -8.45 0.19 3.05
N ALA A 162 -7.24 0.07 3.56
CA ALA A 162 -6.83 0.83 4.73
C ALA A 162 -6.80 2.35 4.47
N ALA A 163 -6.34 2.78 3.29
CA ALA A 163 -6.34 4.19 2.90
C ALA A 163 -7.77 4.76 2.75
N HIS A 164 -8.71 3.94 2.27
CA HIS A 164 -10.12 4.31 2.18
C HIS A 164 -10.75 4.42 3.57
N ASN A 165 -10.53 3.43 4.44
CA ASN A 165 -11.06 3.38 5.80
C ASN A 165 -10.51 4.51 6.70
N GLU A 166 -9.25 4.91 6.51
CA GLU A 166 -8.65 6.06 7.20
C GLU A 166 -8.99 7.42 6.55
N ASN A 167 -9.85 7.44 5.51
CA ASN A 167 -10.22 8.65 4.76
C ASN A 167 -9.02 9.41 4.16
N ILE A 168 -7.91 8.71 3.90
CA ILE A 168 -6.75 9.26 3.16
C ILE A 168 -7.13 9.43 1.70
N ILE A 169 -7.83 8.44 1.15
CA ILE A 169 -8.42 8.48 -0.20
C ILE A 169 -9.94 8.52 -0.03
N SER A 170 -10.56 9.60 -0.51
CA SER A 170 -12.03 9.70 -0.51
C SER A 170 -12.66 8.67 -1.44
N GLU A 171 -13.86 8.21 -1.11
CA GLU A 171 -14.63 7.27 -1.94
C GLU A 171 -14.73 7.72 -3.40
N LYS A 172 -15.06 9.00 -3.61
CA LYS A 172 -15.18 9.57 -4.96
C LYS A 172 -13.86 9.51 -5.73
N ALA A 173 -12.74 9.80 -5.06
CA ALA A 173 -11.43 9.75 -5.69
C ALA A 173 -10.99 8.31 -5.97
N PHE A 174 -11.30 7.37 -5.08
CA PHE A 174 -11.11 5.94 -5.32
C PHE A 174 -11.84 5.47 -6.58
N LEU A 175 -13.15 5.73 -6.67
CA LEU A 175 -13.95 5.37 -7.85
C LEU A 175 -13.43 6.04 -9.12
N ALA A 176 -13.05 7.31 -9.05
CA ALA A 176 -12.47 8.02 -10.19
C ALA A 176 -11.15 7.40 -10.67
N GLY A 177 -10.25 7.05 -9.76
CA GLY A 177 -8.98 6.40 -10.10
C GLY A 177 -9.15 4.98 -10.66
N VAL A 178 -10.08 4.20 -10.09
CA VAL A 178 -10.44 2.88 -10.62
C VAL A 178 -11.02 3.00 -12.03
N LYS A 179 -11.91 3.96 -12.25
CA LYS A 179 -12.47 4.26 -13.57
C LYS A 179 -11.38 4.57 -14.60
N MET A 180 -10.40 5.41 -14.27
CA MET A 180 -9.27 5.71 -15.17
C MET A 180 -8.52 4.45 -15.62
N ILE A 181 -8.37 3.46 -14.74
CA ILE A 181 -7.69 2.20 -15.06
C ILE A 181 -8.57 1.28 -15.92
N ILE A 182 -9.86 1.19 -15.62
CA ILE A 182 -10.80 0.39 -16.40
C ILE A 182 -10.93 0.95 -17.83
N GLU A 183 -11.00 2.27 -17.99
CA GLU A 183 -11.05 2.93 -19.30
C GLU A 183 -9.75 2.73 -20.10
N ALA A 184 -8.60 2.64 -19.43
CA ALA A 184 -7.31 2.36 -20.06
C ALA A 184 -7.01 0.87 -20.26
N ALA A 185 -7.80 -0.05 -19.68
CA ALA A 185 -7.56 -1.49 -19.75
C ALA A 185 -7.50 -2.06 -21.19
N PRO A 186 -8.31 -1.59 -22.18
CA PRO A 186 -8.18 -2.03 -23.56
C PRO A 186 -6.78 -1.77 -24.14
N ASP A 187 -6.17 -0.63 -23.81
CA ASP A 187 -4.82 -0.28 -24.29
C ASP A 187 -3.76 -1.19 -23.66
N TYR A 188 -3.91 -1.52 -22.38
CA TYR A 188 -3.02 -2.45 -21.68
C TYR A 188 -3.16 -3.90 -22.17
N THR A 189 -4.29 -4.29 -22.75
CA THR A 189 -4.56 -5.68 -23.14
C THR A 189 -3.53 -6.20 -24.17
N VAL A 190 -2.94 -5.30 -24.95
CA VAL A 190 -1.89 -5.63 -25.94
C VAL A 190 -0.65 -6.22 -25.26
N ASP A 191 -0.19 -5.60 -24.16
CA ASP A 191 1.03 -5.99 -23.46
C ASP A 191 0.72 -6.93 -22.26
N ILE A 192 -0.48 -6.83 -21.69
CA ILE A 192 -0.92 -7.55 -20.49
C ILE A 192 -2.25 -8.27 -20.82
N PRO A 193 -2.22 -9.49 -21.40
CA PRO A 193 -3.43 -10.21 -21.81
C PRO A 193 -4.40 -10.52 -20.65
N LEU A 194 -3.89 -10.60 -19.42
CA LEU A 194 -4.66 -10.91 -18.21
C LEU A 194 -5.09 -9.66 -17.42
N ILE A 195 -5.12 -8.49 -18.06
CA ILE A 195 -5.39 -7.20 -17.39
C ILE A 195 -6.66 -7.20 -16.54
N TRP A 196 -7.78 -7.73 -17.07
CA TRP A 196 -9.05 -7.80 -16.34
C TRP A 196 -8.96 -8.68 -15.09
N GLN A 197 -8.24 -9.80 -15.20
CA GLN A 197 -7.96 -10.63 -14.04
C GLN A 197 -7.12 -9.86 -13.02
N TYR A 198 -6.07 -9.17 -13.45
CA TYR A 198 -5.17 -8.45 -12.53
C TYR A 198 -5.85 -7.28 -11.82
N ILE A 199 -6.67 -6.50 -12.52
CA ILE A 199 -7.52 -5.47 -11.89
C ILE A 199 -8.48 -6.15 -10.90
N GLY A 200 -9.09 -7.27 -11.29
CA GLY A 200 -10.03 -8.02 -10.44
C GLY A 200 -9.36 -8.59 -9.19
N GLU A 201 -8.09 -8.99 -9.25
CA GLU A 201 -7.32 -9.45 -8.09
C GLU A 201 -7.07 -8.31 -7.09
N ILE A 202 -6.76 -7.10 -7.58
CA ILE A 202 -6.56 -5.93 -6.71
C ILE A 202 -7.88 -5.53 -6.03
N ILE A 203 -8.97 -5.43 -6.82
CA ILE A 203 -10.32 -5.14 -6.28
C ILE A 203 -10.79 -6.27 -5.35
N GLY A 204 -10.50 -7.53 -5.67
CA GLY A 204 -10.82 -8.67 -4.82
C GLY A 204 -10.10 -8.64 -3.47
N ALA A 205 -8.84 -8.19 -3.42
CA ALA A 205 -8.15 -7.96 -2.16
C ALA A 205 -8.77 -6.81 -1.36
N PHE A 206 -9.06 -5.68 -2.01
CA PHE A 206 -9.77 -4.55 -1.41
C PHE A 206 -11.14 -4.97 -0.83
N ILE A 207 -11.89 -5.81 -1.56
CA ILE A 207 -13.21 -6.28 -1.11
C ILE A 207 -13.11 -7.39 -0.05
N GLY A 208 -12.03 -8.16 -0.04
CA GLY A 208 -11.78 -9.20 0.95
C GLY A 208 -11.24 -8.68 2.29
N ALA A 209 -10.95 -7.39 2.40
CA ALA A 209 -10.42 -6.82 3.63
C ALA A 209 -11.47 -6.82 4.77
N ARG A 210 -11.00 -6.74 6.03
CA ARG A 210 -11.85 -6.94 7.23
C ARG A 210 -12.98 -5.92 7.39
N ALA A 211 -12.87 -4.73 6.77
CA ALA A 211 -13.84 -3.65 6.85
C ALA A 211 -14.29 -3.21 5.44
N SER A 212 -14.46 -4.18 4.54
CA SER A 212 -14.77 -3.87 3.15
C SER A 212 -16.14 -3.23 2.97
N ASN A 213 -16.21 -2.28 2.05
CA ASN A 213 -17.44 -1.72 1.54
C ASN A 213 -17.83 -2.34 0.18
N MET A 214 -18.64 -3.40 0.22
CA MET A 214 -19.15 -4.11 -0.96
C MET A 214 -19.98 -3.22 -1.90
N THR A 215 -20.58 -2.14 -1.38
CA THR A 215 -21.41 -1.20 -2.17
C THR A 215 -20.63 -0.50 -3.29
N LEU A 216 -19.31 -0.44 -3.18
CA LEU A 216 -18.44 0.14 -4.20
C LEU A 216 -18.37 -0.69 -5.48
N LEU A 217 -18.77 -1.96 -5.46
CA LEU A 217 -18.78 -2.79 -6.67
C LEU A 217 -19.72 -2.23 -7.72
N LYS A 218 -20.91 -1.73 -7.36
CA LYS A 218 -21.88 -1.23 -8.34
C LYS A 218 -21.30 -0.11 -9.24
N PRO A 219 -20.80 1.02 -8.71
CA PRO A 219 -20.19 2.06 -9.55
C PRO A 219 -18.91 1.61 -10.26
N ILE A 220 -18.17 0.63 -9.73
CA ILE A 220 -17.02 0.05 -10.45
C ILE A 220 -17.50 -0.70 -11.69
N PHE A 221 -18.53 -1.55 -11.56
CA PHE A 221 -19.08 -2.35 -12.66
C PHE A 221 -19.77 -1.50 -13.73
N GLU A 222 -20.29 -0.32 -13.40
CA GLU A 222 -20.79 0.65 -14.40
C GLU A 222 -19.72 1.08 -15.42
N CYS A 223 -18.44 0.97 -15.07
CA CYS A 223 -17.33 1.29 -15.97
C CYS A 223 -16.81 0.07 -16.75
N VAL A 224 -17.19 -1.15 -16.35
CA VAL A 224 -16.65 -2.41 -16.93
C VAL A 224 -17.44 -2.76 -18.20
N PRO A 225 -16.77 -3.07 -19.33
CA PRO A 225 -17.43 -3.58 -20.52
C PRO A 225 -18.19 -4.89 -20.24
N ASP A 226 -19.38 -5.03 -20.82
CA ASP A 226 -20.26 -6.19 -20.62
C ASP A 226 -19.55 -7.53 -20.82
N ASP A 227 -18.74 -7.64 -21.87
CA ASP A 227 -18.01 -8.87 -22.23
C ASP A 227 -17.01 -9.31 -21.14
N ASN A 228 -16.58 -8.37 -20.28
CA ASN A 228 -15.65 -8.62 -19.18
C ASN A 228 -16.33 -8.71 -17.81
N ALA A 229 -17.56 -8.20 -17.65
CA ALA A 229 -18.24 -8.11 -16.35
C ALA A 229 -18.33 -9.48 -15.64
N LYS A 230 -18.66 -10.54 -16.39
CA LYS A 230 -18.74 -11.91 -15.87
C LYS A 230 -17.40 -12.41 -15.31
N LEU A 231 -16.34 -12.29 -16.10
CA LEU A 231 -14.98 -12.69 -15.71
C LEU A 231 -14.52 -11.86 -14.50
N PHE A 232 -14.74 -10.55 -14.56
CA PHE A 232 -14.31 -9.62 -13.54
C PHE A 232 -14.93 -9.93 -12.18
N PHE A 233 -16.24 -10.19 -12.14
CA PHE A 233 -16.95 -10.64 -10.93
C PHE A 233 -16.38 -11.93 -10.37
N GLN A 234 -16.19 -12.96 -11.22
CA GLN A 234 -15.63 -14.23 -10.79
C GLN A 234 -14.27 -14.05 -10.12
N VAL A 235 -13.41 -13.24 -10.73
CA VAL A 235 -12.06 -12.99 -10.20
C VAL A 235 -12.15 -12.27 -8.86
N ILE A 236 -12.96 -11.21 -8.75
CA ILE A 236 -13.12 -10.46 -7.50
C ILE A 236 -13.58 -11.39 -6.36
N ILE A 237 -14.68 -12.12 -6.54
CA ILE A 237 -15.24 -12.95 -5.48
C ILE A 237 -14.32 -14.12 -5.13
N ARG A 238 -13.75 -14.83 -6.12
CA ARG A 238 -12.80 -15.92 -5.87
C ARG A 238 -11.51 -15.44 -5.23
N TYR A 239 -11.08 -14.21 -5.49
CA TYR A 239 -9.88 -13.66 -4.89
C TYR A 239 -10.13 -13.19 -3.47
N ALA A 240 -11.27 -12.55 -3.21
CA ALA A 240 -11.69 -12.15 -1.86
C ALA A 240 -11.80 -13.36 -0.93
N THR A 241 -12.43 -14.46 -1.38
CA THR A 241 -12.57 -15.70 -0.59
C THR A 241 -11.27 -16.45 -0.30
N LYS A 242 -10.14 -16.07 -0.93
CA LYS A 242 -8.82 -16.60 -0.55
C LYS A 242 -8.27 -16.00 0.73
N PHE A 243 -8.76 -14.82 1.12
CA PHE A 243 -8.20 -14.03 2.22
C PHE A 243 -9.22 -13.68 3.30
N SER A 244 -10.52 -13.80 3.00
CA SER A 244 -11.62 -13.79 3.97
C SER A 244 -12.39 -15.11 3.90
N SER A 245 -13.11 -15.45 4.96
CA SER A 245 -14.00 -16.61 4.93
C SER A 245 -15.16 -16.37 3.96
N GLN A 246 -15.67 -17.44 3.35
CA GLN A 246 -16.87 -17.40 2.52
C GLN A 246 -18.06 -16.75 3.25
N SER A 247 -18.25 -17.07 4.53
CA SER A 247 -19.28 -16.45 5.38
C SER A 247 -19.13 -14.93 5.54
N CYS A 248 -17.89 -14.43 5.56
CA CYS A 248 -17.63 -12.99 5.66
C CYS A 248 -18.05 -12.29 4.36
N ILE A 249 -17.62 -12.82 3.21
CA ILE A 249 -17.99 -12.28 1.90
C ILE A 249 -19.50 -12.32 1.67
N GLN A 250 -20.15 -13.41 2.08
CA GLN A 250 -21.61 -13.54 2.04
C GLN A 250 -22.28 -12.46 2.89
N SER A 251 -21.79 -12.21 4.12
CA SER A 251 -22.36 -11.18 4.99
C SER A 251 -22.22 -9.77 4.39
N PHE A 252 -21.07 -9.45 3.79
CA PHE A 252 -20.86 -8.19 3.09
C PHE A 252 -21.76 -8.05 1.87
N TRP A 253 -21.91 -9.11 1.09
CA TRP A 253 -22.83 -9.15 -0.04
C TRP A 253 -24.28 -8.89 0.40
N GLN A 254 -24.76 -9.62 1.41
CA GLN A 254 -26.12 -9.47 1.93
C GLN A 254 -26.37 -8.07 2.51
N SER A 255 -25.36 -7.44 3.11
CA SER A 255 -25.46 -6.08 3.65
C SER A 255 -25.48 -4.98 2.58
N SER A 256 -25.16 -5.31 1.33
CA SER A 256 -25.00 -4.33 0.25
C SER A 256 -26.28 -3.97 -0.49
N ASP A 257 -27.37 -4.70 -0.24
CA ASP A 257 -28.70 -4.50 -0.81
C ASP A 257 -28.80 -4.52 -2.36
N PHE A 258 -27.78 -4.99 -3.08
CA PHE A 258 -27.83 -5.15 -4.54
C PHE A 258 -27.79 -6.61 -4.99
N SER A 259 -28.36 -6.86 -6.16
CA SER A 259 -28.44 -8.18 -6.80
C SER A 259 -27.32 -8.37 -7.81
N LEU A 260 -27.10 -9.61 -8.26
CA LEU A 260 -26.14 -9.89 -9.33
C LEU A 260 -26.47 -9.12 -10.63
N ASN A 261 -27.76 -8.88 -10.89
CA ASN A 261 -28.23 -8.14 -12.06
C ASN A 261 -27.89 -6.64 -12.01
N ASP A 262 -27.56 -6.11 -10.84
CA ASP A 262 -27.05 -4.75 -10.70
C ASP A 262 -25.60 -4.60 -11.20
N LEU A 263 -24.87 -5.71 -11.29
CA LEU A 263 -23.46 -5.74 -11.71
C LEU A 263 -23.28 -6.32 -13.11
N ILE A 264 -24.06 -7.35 -13.47
CA ILE A 264 -23.92 -8.11 -14.71
C ILE A 264 -25.27 -8.16 -15.41
N LYS A 265 -25.30 -7.89 -16.72
CA LYS A 265 -26.53 -8.01 -17.51
C LYS A 265 -27.08 -9.45 -17.46
N ALA A 266 -28.39 -9.57 -17.26
CA ALA A 266 -29.07 -10.86 -17.08
C ALA A 266 -28.79 -11.89 -18.19
N ASN A 267 -28.59 -11.45 -19.44
CA ASN A 267 -28.30 -12.34 -20.57
C ASN A 267 -26.90 -12.96 -20.53
N LEU A 268 -26.01 -12.47 -19.67
CA LEU A 268 -24.65 -12.98 -19.48
C LEU A 268 -24.55 -13.97 -18.31
N ILE A 269 -25.60 -14.02 -17.48
CA ILE A 269 -25.70 -14.92 -16.33
C ILE A 269 -26.31 -16.24 -16.81
N ASP A 270 -25.50 -17.29 -16.86
CA ASP A 270 -25.95 -18.65 -17.13
C ASP A 270 -26.12 -19.45 -15.83
N SER A 271 -26.77 -20.61 -15.92
CA SER A 271 -27.01 -21.46 -14.76
C SER A 271 -25.71 -21.95 -14.11
N THR A 272 -24.66 -22.20 -14.88
CA THR A 272 -23.35 -22.58 -14.33
C THR A 272 -22.76 -21.47 -13.47
N PHE A 273 -22.83 -20.22 -13.94
CA PHE A 273 -22.38 -19.05 -13.19
C PHE A 273 -23.23 -18.81 -11.94
N SER A 274 -24.56 -18.86 -12.07
CA SER A 274 -25.45 -18.69 -10.91
C SER A 274 -25.13 -19.72 -9.83
N ASN A 275 -25.13 -21.01 -10.20
CA ASN A 275 -24.88 -22.11 -9.28
C ASN A 275 -23.52 -22.01 -8.57
N GLU A 276 -22.51 -21.41 -9.20
CA GLU A 276 -21.21 -21.19 -8.56
C GLU A 276 -21.29 -20.20 -7.40
N PHE A 277 -22.16 -19.19 -7.50
CA PHE A 277 -22.26 -18.09 -6.54
C PHE A 277 -23.60 -18.07 -5.78
N ASP A 278 -24.40 -19.13 -5.86
CA ASP A 278 -25.68 -19.25 -5.13
C ASP A 278 -25.52 -19.03 -3.62
N TRP A 279 -24.38 -19.45 -3.06
CA TRP A 279 -24.04 -19.25 -1.65
C TRP A 279 -23.98 -17.78 -1.20
N LEU A 280 -23.87 -16.81 -2.12
CA LEU A 280 -23.98 -15.38 -1.78
C LEU A 280 -25.40 -15.01 -1.36
N PHE A 281 -26.40 -15.76 -1.83
CA PHE A 281 -27.83 -15.49 -1.64
C PHE A 281 -28.47 -16.40 -0.59
N ASP A 282 -27.85 -17.54 -0.28
CA ASP A 282 -28.30 -18.42 0.79
C ASP A 282 -28.46 -17.60 2.07
N THR A 283 -29.66 -17.54 2.62
CA THR A 283 -29.83 -16.97 3.95
C THR A 283 -29.19 -17.96 4.91
N PRO A 284 -28.30 -17.55 5.85
CA PRO A 284 -27.91 -18.46 6.89
C PRO A 284 -29.19 -18.89 7.59
N GLU A 285 -29.55 -20.17 7.49
CA GLU A 285 -30.60 -20.73 8.33
C GLU A 285 -30.18 -20.39 9.75
N ILE A 286 -30.95 -19.50 10.38
CA ILE A 286 -30.90 -19.38 11.83
C ILE A 286 -31.23 -20.79 12.29
N GLU A 287 -30.24 -21.50 12.81
CA GLU A 287 -30.45 -22.69 13.60
C GLU A 287 -31.30 -22.27 14.80
N GLN A 288 -32.60 -22.13 14.57
CA GLN A 288 -33.58 -22.18 15.62
C GLN A 288 -33.36 -23.53 16.26
N SER A 289 -32.99 -23.48 17.54
CA SER A 289 -32.89 -24.62 18.40
C SER A 289 -34.25 -25.32 18.47
N THR A 290 -34.54 -26.16 17.48
CA THR A 290 -35.52 -27.23 17.57
C THR A 290 -34.74 -28.51 17.76
N SER A 291 -34.57 -28.85 19.03
CA SER A 291 -34.15 -30.15 19.53
C SER A 291 -34.91 -31.27 18.82
N GLN A 292 -34.30 -31.91 17.83
CA GLN A 292 -34.54 -33.32 17.51
C GLN A 292 -33.23 -33.96 17.05
N THR A 293 -32.58 -34.59 18.02
CA THR A 293 -31.38 -35.40 17.91
C THR A 293 -31.58 -36.52 16.88
N LYS A 294 -30.78 -36.53 15.82
CA LYS A 294 -30.30 -37.77 15.20
C LYS A 294 -28.80 -37.67 15.06
N GLU A 295 -28.13 -38.50 15.85
CA GLU A 295 -26.69 -38.62 16.00
C GLU A 295 -26.01 -38.85 14.64
N SER A 296 -25.02 -38.01 14.35
CA SER A 296 -23.91 -38.37 13.47
C SER A 296 -22.64 -37.86 14.15
N HIS A 297 -21.79 -38.81 14.54
CA HIS A 297 -20.61 -38.59 15.36
C HIS A 297 -19.60 -37.66 14.69
N SER A 298 -19.46 -36.45 15.22
CA SER A 298 -18.20 -35.70 15.20
C SER A 298 -17.69 -35.59 16.64
N PRO A 299 -16.37 -35.62 16.88
CA PRO A 299 -15.82 -35.64 18.22
C PRO A 299 -15.99 -34.26 18.85
N HIS A 300 -17.10 -34.05 19.57
CA HIS A 300 -17.27 -32.88 20.41
C HIS A 300 -16.33 -33.04 21.62
N PRO A 301 -15.45 -32.06 21.93
CA PRO A 301 -14.65 -32.13 23.14
C PRO A 301 -15.58 -32.17 24.34
N ASP A 302 -15.45 -33.22 25.15
CA ASP A 302 -16.27 -33.39 26.34
C ASP A 302 -16.00 -32.24 27.31
N MET A 303 -17.06 -31.48 27.59
CA MET A 303 -16.98 -30.28 28.42
C MET A 303 -16.55 -30.58 29.85
N GLN A 304 -16.71 -31.82 30.32
CA GLN A 304 -16.18 -32.22 31.63
C GLN A 304 -14.67 -32.47 31.59
N LEU A 305 -14.15 -33.11 30.53
CA LEU A 305 -12.70 -33.19 30.29
C LEU A 305 -12.08 -31.79 30.13
N VAL A 306 -12.71 -30.90 29.37
CA VAL A 306 -12.21 -29.53 29.19
C VAL A 306 -12.16 -28.76 30.51
N LYS A 307 -13.13 -28.98 31.41
CA LYS A 307 -13.12 -28.37 32.76
C LYS A 307 -12.05 -28.98 33.66
N LEU A 308 -11.86 -30.30 33.61
CA LEU A 308 -10.82 -30.99 34.39
C LEU A 308 -9.42 -30.50 34.00
N PHE A 309 -9.13 -30.31 32.71
CA PHE A 309 -7.82 -29.83 32.26
C PHE A 309 -7.64 -28.31 32.43
N LYS A 310 -8.70 -27.51 32.40
CA LYS A 310 -8.60 -26.06 32.67
C LYS A 310 -8.36 -25.75 34.15
N SER A 311 -9.00 -26.46 35.07
CA SER A 311 -8.79 -26.21 36.52
C SER A 311 -7.36 -26.51 36.98
N VAL A 312 -6.67 -27.42 36.28
CA VAL A 312 -5.27 -27.80 36.53
C VAL A 312 -4.30 -26.71 36.14
N ASN A 313 -4.56 -26.02 35.03
CA ASN A 313 -3.64 -25.02 34.49
C ASN A 313 -3.69 -23.70 35.29
N ASP A 314 -4.79 -23.41 35.97
CA ASP A 314 -4.99 -22.18 36.74
C ASP A 314 -4.58 -22.30 38.22
N GLN A 315 -4.35 -23.50 38.75
CA GLN A 315 -4.04 -23.74 40.18
C GLN A 315 -2.80 -24.62 40.44
N GLY A 316 -2.11 -25.12 39.39
CA GLY A 316 -0.89 -25.90 39.54
C GLY A 316 -1.07 -27.27 40.21
N THR A 317 -2.30 -27.78 40.28
CA THR A 317 -2.65 -29.07 40.88
C THR A 317 -2.46 -30.22 39.89
N ILE A 318 -1.81 -31.30 40.31
CA ILE A 318 -1.61 -32.51 39.48
C ILE A 318 -2.85 -33.39 39.55
N VAL A 319 -3.43 -33.77 38.40
CA VAL A 319 -4.53 -34.75 38.32
C VAL A 319 -4.01 -36.13 38.68
N THR A 320 -4.71 -36.82 39.58
CA THR A 320 -4.35 -38.19 40.00
C THR A 320 -4.99 -39.24 39.10
N ASP A 321 -4.32 -40.38 38.92
CA ASP A 321 -4.83 -41.50 38.11
C ASP A 321 -6.22 -41.99 38.58
N SER A 322 -6.55 -41.83 39.86
CA SER A 322 -7.86 -42.16 40.42
C SER A 322 -9.00 -41.27 39.88
N GLU A 323 -8.73 -40.00 39.61
CA GLU A 323 -9.73 -39.05 39.09
C GLU A 323 -10.03 -39.34 37.62
N ILE A 324 -9.01 -39.71 36.85
CA ILE A 324 -9.13 -40.13 35.45
C ILE A 324 -9.94 -41.43 35.34
N ILE A 325 -9.67 -42.42 36.20
CA ILE A 325 -10.38 -43.70 36.17
C ILE A 325 -11.85 -43.55 36.58
N THR A 326 -12.16 -42.62 37.48
CA THR A 326 -13.55 -42.36 37.90
C THR A 326 -14.35 -41.77 36.74
N TYR A 327 -13.76 -40.82 36.01
CA TYR A 327 -14.37 -40.21 34.84
C TYR A 327 -14.68 -41.20 33.71
N ILE A 328 -13.82 -42.20 33.49
CA ILE A 328 -13.98 -43.19 32.41
C ILE A 328 -15.09 -44.22 32.75
N ARG A 329 -15.52 -44.33 34.01
CA ARG A 329 -16.51 -45.32 34.45
C ARG A 329 -17.96 -44.81 34.53
N GLU A 330 -18.18 -43.51 34.49
CA GLU A 330 -19.52 -42.89 34.34
C GLU A 330 -19.87 -42.68 32.86
#